data_AF-W4G0J3-F1
#
_entry.id   AF-W4G0J3-F1
#
_cell.length_a   1.000
_cell.length_b   1.000
_cell.length_c   1.000
_cell.angle_alpha   90.00
_cell.angle_beta   90.00
_cell.angle_gamma   90.00
#
_symmetry.space_group_name_H-M   'P 1'
#
loop_
_entity.id
_entity.type
_entity.pdbx_description
1 polymer ?
#
loop_
_entity_poly.entity_id
_entity_poly.type
_entity_poly.pdbx_seq_one_letter_code
_entity_poly.pdbx_strand_id
1 'polypeptide(L)'
;MVLSPISMQPSALAAVLLVVAATTEVDALVNKCHQRHPNRTGVVTSPLPHQYVTDLPKNFDWRNVNGTNYVTVSRNQHVPHYCGSCWAFAATSSLSDRLRIYRERNPGKHSRVEVTREINISPQVLLNCELESQGCHGGDGLSAYRYIHDHGIPEEGCQRYLATGHDVGNTCTPIDICRNCDPSKGCFPQKTFDKYFVSEFGEVKGENELKAEIFARGPIVCGVAVSKEFLDYSGGIIDDKTGATDIDHDISIVGWGEDEHGTPYWVGRNSWGTYWGEDGWFRLRRGNNNLGVESDCQFGVPSNDGWPSVTPESDSESSESAAMVHAPVWSAFKSPADADSTRMCRAAAVHFPKGEKILTALPHETLDASALPKAWDWRDINGVNYVTWDKNQHIPQYCGSCWAQGTTSALSDRISIMRNGTNQPNHHPPSCFHGDMPRSHVARDRIVPTSGHQLPRRRVLPRRQPRRRLRVCT
;
A
#
# COMPACT_ATOMS: atom_id res chain seq x y z
N MET A 1 -59.78 -39.05 -51.08
CA MET A 1 -60.83 -39.55 -50.18
C MET A 1 -60.16 -40.08 -48.93
N VAL A 2 -60.57 -39.54 -47.79
CA VAL A 2 -60.45 -40.09 -46.43
C VAL A 2 -59.03 -40.27 -45.88
N LEU A 3 -58.52 -39.19 -45.28
CA LEU A 3 -57.76 -39.25 -44.04
C LEU A 3 -58.74 -39.59 -42.91
N SER A 4 -58.40 -40.52 -42.03
CA SER A 4 -59.09 -40.75 -40.75
C SER A 4 -58.11 -40.63 -39.58
N PRO A 5 -58.59 -40.25 -38.39
CA PRO A 5 -57.82 -39.43 -37.43
C PRO A 5 -57.69 -40.07 -36.03
N ILE A 6 -57.15 -39.26 -35.09
CA ILE A 6 -57.20 -39.38 -33.61
C ILE A 6 -56.04 -40.22 -33.06
N SER A 7 -55.10 -39.66 -32.27
CA SER A 7 -55.33 -39.09 -30.94
C SER A 7 -54.20 -38.14 -30.52
N MET A 8 -54.54 -36.89 -30.18
CA MET A 8 -53.76 -36.05 -29.25
C MET A 8 -54.74 -35.47 -28.24
N GLN A 9 -54.47 -35.74 -26.96
CA GLN A 9 -55.21 -35.18 -25.83
C GLN A 9 -54.70 -33.77 -25.46
N PRO A 10 -55.53 -32.96 -24.78
CA PRO A 10 -55.33 -31.53 -24.62
C PRO A 10 -54.65 -31.18 -23.29
N SER A 11 -53.83 -30.13 -23.29
CA SER A 11 -53.71 -29.21 -22.15
C SER A 11 -52.84 -28.01 -22.53
N ALA A 12 -53.46 -27.05 -23.20
CA ALA A 12 -52.99 -25.68 -23.23
C ALA A 12 -53.76 -24.91 -22.15
N LEU A 13 -53.18 -24.80 -20.95
CA LEU A 13 -53.57 -23.85 -19.90
C LEU A 13 -52.58 -23.96 -18.73
N ALA A 14 -51.42 -23.31 -18.85
CA ALA A 14 -50.58 -22.80 -17.75
C ALA A 14 -49.28 -22.22 -18.34
N ALA A 15 -49.38 -21.10 -19.05
CA ALA A 15 -48.21 -20.37 -19.56
C ALA A 15 -48.39 -18.87 -19.35
N VAL A 16 -48.78 -18.45 -18.15
CA VAL A 16 -48.66 -17.07 -17.65
C VAL A 16 -48.50 -17.18 -16.13
N LEU A 17 -47.61 -16.38 -15.54
CA LEU A 17 -47.11 -16.42 -14.15
C LEU A 17 -45.99 -17.44 -13.86
N LEU A 18 -44.76 -17.11 -14.28
CA LEU A 18 -43.53 -17.31 -13.48
C LEU A 18 -42.34 -16.63 -14.20
N VAL A 19 -42.45 -15.32 -14.41
CA VAL A 19 -41.29 -14.47 -14.80
C VAL A 19 -41.32 -13.23 -13.91
N VAL A 20 -41.36 -13.43 -12.59
CA VAL A 20 -41.07 -12.40 -11.58
C VAL A 20 -40.49 -13.10 -10.34
N ALA A 21 -39.30 -13.69 -10.45
CA ALA A 21 -38.54 -14.20 -9.29
C ALA A 21 -37.06 -14.50 -9.62
N ALA A 22 -36.44 -13.76 -10.56
CA ALA A 22 -35.04 -13.98 -10.94
C ALA A 22 -34.19 -12.70 -10.89
N THR A 23 -34.62 -11.70 -10.11
CA THR A 23 -33.86 -10.46 -9.89
C THR A 23 -33.49 -10.24 -8.42
N THR A 24 -33.71 -11.22 -7.54
CA THR A 24 -33.43 -11.11 -6.09
C THR A 24 -32.29 -11.98 -5.60
N GLU A 25 -31.65 -12.78 -6.47
CA GLU A 25 -30.51 -13.65 -6.07
C GLU A 25 -29.14 -13.08 -6.47
N VAL A 26 -29.07 -11.95 -7.19
CA VAL A 26 -27.79 -11.28 -7.49
C VAL A 26 -27.35 -10.37 -6.33
N ASP A 27 -28.25 -10.03 -5.41
CA ASP A 27 -27.96 -9.19 -4.24
C ASP A 27 -27.40 -9.98 -3.03
N ALA A 28 -27.36 -11.32 -3.09
CA ALA A 28 -26.98 -12.19 -1.98
C ALA A 28 -25.54 -12.76 -2.07
N LEU A 29 -24.72 -12.29 -3.02
CA LEU A 29 -23.39 -12.85 -3.31
C LEU A 29 -22.21 -11.92 -3.03
N VAL A 30 -22.46 -10.72 -2.47
CA VAL A 30 -21.40 -9.96 -1.79
C VAL A 30 -21.44 -10.40 -0.33
N ASN A 31 -20.72 -11.49 0.00
CA ASN A 31 -20.49 -11.84 1.39
C ASN A 31 -19.88 -10.61 2.09
N LYS A 32 -20.49 -10.17 3.20
CA LYS A 32 -20.00 -9.04 3.98
C LYS A 32 -18.54 -9.30 4.37
N CYS A 33 -17.63 -8.52 3.80
CA CYS A 33 -16.19 -8.67 4.04
C CYS A 33 -15.80 -8.08 5.40
N HIS A 34 -16.47 -7.00 5.80
CA HIS A 34 -16.44 -6.55 7.18
C HIS A 34 -17.38 -7.41 8.03
N GLN A 35 -16.82 -8.08 9.03
CA GLN A 35 -17.54 -8.84 10.04
C GLN A 35 -17.08 -8.40 11.42
N ARG A 36 -17.88 -7.52 12.03
CA ARG A 36 -17.58 -6.95 13.34
C ARG A 36 -17.51 -8.03 14.42
N HIS A 37 -16.31 -8.27 14.96
CA HIS A 37 -16.10 -9.24 16.02
C HIS A 37 -16.78 -8.79 17.33
N PRO A 38 -17.47 -9.67 18.09
CA PRO A 38 -18.22 -9.30 19.29
C PRO A 38 -17.32 -8.83 20.44
N ASN A 39 -16.09 -9.35 20.55
CA ASN A 39 -15.13 -8.86 21.54
C ASN A 39 -14.52 -7.54 21.06
N ARG A 40 -14.93 -6.43 21.69
CA ARG A 40 -14.41 -5.08 21.42
C ARG A 40 -13.38 -4.60 22.44
N THR A 41 -12.84 -5.50 23.27
CA THR A 41 -11.82 -5.13 24.27
C THR A 41 -10.58 -4.61 23.55
N GLY A 42 -10.20 -3.37 23.80
CA GLY A 42 -8.96 -2.75 23.33
C GLY A 42 -7.93 -2.62 24.45
N VAL A 43 -6.68 -2.35 24.08
CA VAL A 43 -5.61 -1.97 25.01
C VAL A 43 -5.27 -0.52 24.75
N VAL A 44 -5.68 0.38 25.65
CA VAL A 44 -5.40 1.81 25.56
C VAL A 44 -4.80 2.28 26.89
N THR A 45 -3.54 2.68 26.85
CA THR A 45 -2.73 3.07 28.01
C THR A 45 -2.37 4.55 27.99
N SER A 46 -2.54 5.24 26.86
CA SER A 46 -2.28 6.67 26.71
C SER A 46 -3.57 7.47 26.46
N PRO A 47 -3.58 8.79 26.76
CA PRO A 47 -4.70 9.67 26.38
C PRO A 47 -5.00 9.57 24.87
N LEU A 48 -6.28 9.60 24.51
CA LEU A 48 -6.68 9.58 23.10
C LEU A 48 -6.45 10.96 22.47
N PRO A 49 -6.09 11.06 21.18
CA PRO A 49 -5.76 12.32 20.53
C PRO A 49 -6.78 13.45 20.67
N HIS A 50 -8.08 13.15 20.63
CA HIS A 50 -9.12 14.16 20.81
C HIS A 50 -9.10 14.84 22.19
N GLN A 51 -8.38 14.27 23.17
CA GLN A 51 -8.23 14.84 24.51
C GLN A 51 -7.12 15.90 24.59
N TYR A 52 -6.20 15.96 23.61
CA TYR A 52 -5.06 16.88 23.62
C TYR A 52 -4.79 17.61 22.30
N VAL A 53 -5.42 17.20 21.20
CA VAL A 53 -5.38 17.92 19.91
C VAL A 53 -6.56 18.86 19.84
N THR A 54 -6.30 20.16 19.99
CA THR A 54 -7.34 21.21 20.00
C THR A 54 -7.51 21.92 18.66
N ASP A 55 -6.40 22.11 17.92
CA ASP A 55 -6.38 22.85 16.67
C ASP A 55 -6.07 21.92 15.50
N LEU A 56 -7.09 21.59 14.72
CA LEU A 56 -6.97 20.76 13.52
C LEU A 56 -6.99 21.62 12.25
N PRO A 57 -6.11 21.36 11.28
CA PRO A 57 -6.14 22.07 10.01
C PRO A 57 -7.45 21.78 9.25
N LYS A 58 -7.86 22.75 8.42
CA LYS A 58 -9.04 22.62 7.56
C LYS A 58 -8.91 21.45 6.58
N ASN A 59 -7.73 21.31 5.97
CA ASN A 59 -7.37 20.23 5.05
C ASN A 59 -6.12 19.52 5.56
N PHE A 60 -6.09 18.20 5.47
CA PHE A 60 -4.95 17.41 5.87
C PHE A 60 -4.91 16.09 5.11
N ASP A 61 -3.75 15.69 4.60
CA ASP A 61 -3.60 14.49 3.81
C ASP A 61 -2.21 13.86 4.01
N TRP A 62 -2.15 12.65 4.56
CA TRP A 62 -0.88 11.92 4.74
C TRP A 62 -0.18 11.56 3.44
N ARG A 63 -0.87 11.62 2.29
CA ARG A 63 -0.24 11.51 0.96
C ARG A 63 0.64 12.71 0.63
N ASN A 64 0.46 13.84 1.32
CA ASN A 64 1.22 15.06 1.12
C ASN A 64 1.28 15.93 2.38
N VAL A 65 2.27 15.67 3.24
CA VAL A 65 2.60 16.57 4.35
C VAL A 65 3.90 17.29 4.00
N ASN A 66 3.78 18.58 3.65
CA ASN A 66 4.91 19.44 3.24
C ASN A 66 5.75 18.87 2.08
N GLY A 67 5.10 18.22 1.10
CA GLY A 67 5.77 17.59 -0.05
C GLY A 67 6.22 16.15 0.21
N THR A 68 6.09 15.64 1.43
CA THR A 68 6.42 14.25 1.77
C THR A 68 5.17 13.38 1.76
N ASN A 69 5.21 12.29 0.99
CA ASN A 69 4.22 11.23 1.04
C ASN A 69 4.55 10.26 2.19
N TYR A 70 3.61 9.95 3.09
CA TYR A 70 3.79 8.99 4.18
C TYR A 70 3.07 7.66 3.98
N VAL A 71 2.26 7.54 2.93
CA VAL A 71 1.44 6.35 2.72
C VAL A 71 2.09 5.38 1.73
N THR A 72 1.87 4.08 1.95
CA THR A 72 2.38 2.98 1.13
C THR A 72 1.65 2.77 -0.21
N VAL A 73 2.06 1.78 -1.00
CA VAL A 73 1.40 1.43 -2.26
C VAL A 73 -0.08 1.02 -2.10
N SER A 74 -0.91 1.40 -3.07
CA SER A 74 -2.27 0.83 -3.21
C SER A 74 -2.20 -0.67 -3.53
N ARG A 75 -3.13 -1.46 -2.98
CA ARG A 75 -3.14 -2.92 -3.09
C ARG A 75 -4.47 -3.42 -3.66
N ASN A 76 -4.54 -4.71 -4.01
CA ASN A 76 -5.75 -5.33 -4.56
C ASN A 76 -6.04 -6.69 -3.89
N GLN A 77 -7.16 -6.79 -3.18
CA GLN A 77 -7.61 -8.00 -2.49
C GLN A 77 -8.30 -9.00 -3.43
N HIS A 78 -8.79 -8.58 -4.60
CA HIS A 78 -9.60 -9.40 -5.50
C HIS A 78 -8.79 -10.30 -6.44
N VAL A 79 -7.46 -10.29 -6.33
CA VAL A 79 -6.56 -11.06 -7.19
C VAL A 79 -5.54 -11.83 -6.34
N PRO A 80 -5.15 -13.05 -6.72
CA PRO A 80 -5.43 -13.74 -7.99
C PRO A 80 -6.85 -14.29 -8.14
N HIS A 81 -7.63 -14.34 -7.07
CA HIS A 81 -9.06 -14.62 -7.05
C HIS A 81 -9.74 -13.81 -5.95
N TYR A 82 -11.07 -13.80 -5.92
CA TYR A 82 -11.81 -13.06 -4.92
C TYR A 82 -11.55 -13.60 -3.51
N CYS A 83 -11.31 -12.68 -2.58
CA CYS A 83 -11.19 -12.93 -1.15
C CYS A 83 -11.67 -11.67 -0.42
N GLY A 84 -12.60 -11.83 0.52
CA GLY A 84 -13.19 -10.78 1.33
C GLY A 84 -12.27 -10.32 2.47
N SER A 85 -11.03 -9.96 2.14
CA SER A 85 -9.96 -9.65 3.10
C SER A 85 -9.76 -8.15 3.35
N CYS A 86 -10.77 -7.32 3.09
CA CYS A 86 -10.69 -5.86 3.26
C CYS A 86 -10.18 -5.45 4.65
N TRP A 87 -10.63 -6.15 5.69
CA TRP A 87 -10.26 -5.95 7.08
C TRP A 87 -8.73 -6.07 7.29
N ALA A 88 -8.13 -7.12 6.72
CA ALA A 88 -6.69 -7.36 6.79
C ALA A 88 -5.92 -6.32 5.96
N PHE A 89 -6.42 -5.96 4.78
CA PHE A 89 -5.78 -4.94 3.93
C PHE A 89 -5.82 -3.54 4.54
N ALA A 90 -6.97 -3.13 5.09
CA ALA A 90 -7.14 -1.85 5.74
C ALA A 90 -6.26 -1.73 6.99
N ALA A 91 -6.24 -2.77 7.85
CA ALA A 91 -5.41 -2.80 9.05
C ALA A 91 -3.91 -2.76 8.70
N THR A 92 -3.48 -3.62 7.76
CA THR A 92 -2.06 -3.69 7.39
C THR A 92 -1.56 -2.46 6.66
N SER A 93 -2.37 -1.86 5.79
CA SER A 93 -2.02 -0.63 5.08
C SER A 93 -1.97 0.56 6.05
N SER A 94 -2.95 0.70 6.95
CA SER A 94 -2.98 1.77 7.96
C SER A 94 -1.78 1.66 8.90
N LEU A 95 -1.46 0.47 9.40
CA LEU A 95 -0.31 0.27 10.27
C LEU A 95 1.01 0.50 9.56
N SER A 96 1.14 0.10 8.29
CA SER A 96 2.32 0.37 7.48
C SER A 96 2.58 1.87 7.31
N ASP A 97 1.53 2.65 7.05
CA ASP A 97 1.62 4.12 6.99
C ASP A 97 2.02 4.69 8.37
N ARG A 98 1.38 4.19 9.45
CA ARG A 98 1.68 4.61 10.83
C ARG A 98 3.12 4.32 11.24
N LEU A 99 3.70 3.19 10.84
CA LEU A 99 5.11 2.87 11.11
C LEU A 99 6.03 3.95 10.55
N ARG A 100 5.78 4.39 9.31
CA ARG A 100 6.56 5.45 8.68
C ARG A 100 6.39 6.79 9.40
N ILE A 101 5.15 7.17 9.72
CA ILE A 101 4.83 8.41 10.45
C ILE A 101 5.48 8.41 11.83
N TYR A 102 5.39 7.29 12.54
CA TYR A 102 5.90 7.15 13.90
C TYR A 102 7.42 7.30 13.93
N ARG A 103 8.14 6.64 13.02
CA ARG A 103 9.61 6.72 12.92
C ARG A 103 10.10 8.13 12.58
N GLU A 104 9.41 8.83 11.68
CA GLU A 104 9.76 10.21 11.33
C GLU A 104 9.62 11.14 12.55
N ARG A 105 8.56 10.95 13.34
CA ARG A 105 8.29 11.77 14.54
C ARG A 105 9.18 11.39 15.73
N ASN A 106 9.66 10.15 15.77
CA ASN A 106 10.49 9.61 16.84
C ASN A 106 11.80 9.05 16.26
N PRO A 107 12.70 9.93 15.77
CA PRO A 107 13.98 9.50 15.25
C PRO A 107 14.82 8.92 16.40
N GLY A 108 14.80 7.59 16.54
CA GLY A 108 15.63 6.85 17.49
C GLY A 108 17.12 6.82 17.06
N LYS A 109 17.89 5.89 17.62
CA LYS A 109 19.32 5.66 17.23
C LYS A 109 19.47 4.88 15.91
N HIS A 110 18.40 4.74 15.15
CA HIS A 110 18.35 3.89 13.96
C HIS A 110 18.80 4.64 12.70
N SER A 111 19.19 3.90 11.67
CA SER A 111 19.69 4.50 10.43
C SER A 111 18.57 5.21 9.67
N ARG A 112 18.85 6.38 9.09
CA ARG A 112 17.90 7.10 8.22
C ARG A 112 17.42 6.24 7.06
N VAL A 113 18.28 5.37 6.52
CA VAL A 113 17.94 4.40 5.46
C VAL A 113 16.78 3.49 5.85
N GLU A 114 16.69 3.10 7.12
CA GLU A 114 15.63 2.23 7.59
C GLU A 114 14.34 3.02 7.93
N VAL A 115 14.47 4.31 8.29
CA VAL A 115 13.32 5.22 8.48
C VAL A 115 12.58 5.44 7.17
N THR A 116 13.31 5.53 6.07
CA THR A 116 12.77 5.98 4.79
C THR A 116 12.33 4.83 3.89
N ARG A 117 12.75 3.58 4.14
CA ARG A 117 12.27 2.38 3.40
C ARG A 117 10.75 2.23 3.53
N GLU A 118 10.10 1.89 2.42
CA GLU A 118 8.67 1.59 2.42
C GLU A 118 8.41 0.20 3.02
N ILE A 119 7.76 0.16 4.18
CA ILE A 119 7.38 -1.08 4.88
C ILE A 119 5.98 -1.45 4.45
N ASN A 120 5.79 -2.66 3.93
CA ASN A 120 4.47 -3.21 3.65
C ASN A 120 4.31 -4.50 4.47
N ILE A 121 3.43 -4.49 5.47
CA ILE A 121 3.18 -5.68 6.30
C ILE A 121 2.21 -6.65 5.62
N SER A 122 2.34 -7.94 5.94
CA SER A 122 1.65 -9.02 5.23
C SER A 122 0.20 -9.22 5.73
N PRO A 123 -0.84 -8.94 4.92
CA PRO A 123 -2.21 -9.32 5.25
C PRO A 123 -2.40 -10.84 5.13
N GLN A 124 -1.55 -11.53 4.37
CA GLN A 124 -1.64 -12.98 4.21
C GLN A 124 -1.43 -13.71 5.54
N VAL A 125 -0.55 -13.20 6.41
CA VAL A 125 -0.35 -13.78 7.74
C VAL A 125 -1.61 -13.63 8.59
N LEU A 126 -2.34 -12.51 8.51
CA LEU A 126 -3.63 -12.38 9.18
C LEU A 126 -4.64 -13.41 8.66
N LEU A 127 -4.72 -13.59 7.34
CA LEU A 127 -5.62 -14.60 6.75
C LEU A 127 -5.27 -16.03 7.16
N ASN A 128 -3.99 -16.31 7.40
CA ASN A 128 -3.54 -17.63 7.83
C ASN A 128 -3.70 -17.87 9.33
N CYS A 129 -3.47 -16.84 10.16
CA CYS A 129 -3.17 -17.00 11.58
C CYS A 129 -4.07 -16.22 12.56
N GLU A 130 -4.80 -15.22 12.09
CA GLU A 130 -5.81 -14.56 12.91
C GLU A 130 -7.08 -15.43 12.83
N LEU A 131 -7.35 -16.17 13.90
CA LEU A 131 -8.41 -17.20 13.95
C LEU A 131 -9.71 -16.73 14.63
N GLU A 132 -9.77 -15.48 15.10
CA GLU A 132 -11.02 -14.87 15.62
C GLU A 132 -11.93 -14.40 14.47
N SER A 133 -11.38 -14.08 13.31
CA SER A 133 -12.12 -13.74 12.08
C SER A 133 -12.27 -14.94 11.14
N GLN A 134 -12.84 -14.74 9.95
CA GLN A 134 -13.20 -15.81 9.00
C GLN A 134 -12.34 -15.79 7.73
N GLY A 135 -11.08 -15.37 7.83
CA GLY A 135 -10.14 -15.35 6.71
C GLY A 135 -10.69 -14.58 5.51
N CYS A 136 -10.86 -15.25 4.36
CA CYS A 136 -11.42 -14.66 3.15
C CYS A 136 -12.95 -14.45 3.17
N HIS A 137 -13.65 -14.86 4.21
CA HIS A 137 -15.08 -14.62 4.39
C HIS A 137 -15.38 -13.40 5.28
N GLY A 138 -14.35 -12.76 5.84
CA GLY A 138 -14.45 -11.47 6.48
C GLY A 138 -13.87 -11.41 7.89
N GLY A 139 -13.77 -10.19 8.42
CA GLY A 139 -13.19 -9.88 9.73
C GLY A 139 -13.30 -8.39 10.02
N ASP A 140 -12.55 -7.89 11.00
CA ASP A 140 -12.53 -6.45 11.30
C ASP A 140 -11.14 -5.93 11.72
N GLY A 141 -10.95 -4.61 11.63
CA GLY A 141 -9.67 -3.98 11.95
C GLY A 141 -9.22 -4.17 13.41
N LEU A 142 -10.13 -4.34 14.37
CA LEU A 142 -9.78 -4.50 15.79
C LEU A 142 -9.19 -5.88 16.08
N SER A 143 -9.78 -6.95 15.54
CA SER A 143 -9.24 -8.32 15.69
C SER A 143 -7.85 -8.42 15.04
N ALA A 144 -7.66 -7.79 13.87
CA ALA A 144 -6.35 -7.68 13.25
C ALA A 144 -5.32 -7.02 14.18
N TYR A 145 -5.63 -5.87 14.78
CA TYR A 145 -4.70 -5.20 15.70
C TYR A 145 -4.47 -5.98 17.00
N ARG A 146 -5.48 -6.70 17.52
CA ARG A 146 -5.31 -7.62 18.65
C ARG A 146 -4.28 -8.70 18.34
N TYR A 147 -4.39 -9.35 17.18
CA TYR A 147 -3.40 -10.35 16.75
C TYR A 147 -2.01 -9.73 16.60
N ILE A 148 -1.90 -8.54 16.01
CA ILE A 148 -0.61 -7.86 15.85
C ILE A 148 0.00 -7.47 17.20
N HIS A 149 -0.82 -7.13 18.20
CA HIS A 149 -0.38 -6.88 19.56
C HIS A 149 0.24 -8.14 20.19
N ASP A 150 -0.43 -9.28 20.07
CA ASP A 150 -0.07 -10.51 20.78
C ASP A 150 1.05 -11.31 20.07
N HIS A 151 1.07 -11.31 18.74
CA HIS A 151 1.94 -12.20 17.95
C HIS A 151 2.95 -11.48 17.06
N GLY A 152 2.69 -10.20 16.80
CA GLY A 152 3.40 -9.40 15.80
C GLY A 152 3.12 -9.86 14.36
N ILE A 153 3.52 -9.03 13.41
CA ILE A 153 3.27 -9.25 11.98
C ILE A 153 4.53 -9.00 11.15
N PRO A 154 4.90 -9.91 10.24
CA PRO A 154 6.05 -9.69 9.37
C PRO A 154 5.68 -8.89 8.13
N GLU A 155 6.69 -8.55 7.35
CA GLU A 155 6.51 -7.89 6.06
C GLU A 155 5.95 -8.83 4.99
N GLU A 156 5.38 -8.24 3.94
CA GLU A 156 4.90 -8.92 2.74
C GLU A 156 5.98 -9.82 2.10
N GLY A 157 7.26 -9.51 2.33
CA GLY A 157 8.38 -10.37 1.93
C GLY A 157 8.39 -11.74 2.61
N CYS A 158 7.79 -11.91 3.78
CA CYS A 158 7.68 -13.19 4.49
C CYS A 158 6.51 -14.04 3.97
N GLN A 159 5.38 -13.40 3.66
CA GLN A 159 4.22 -14.03 3.04
C GLN A 159 3.56 -13.09 2.04
N ARG A 160 3.63 -13.48 0.77
CA ARG A 160 2.93 -12.80 -0.33
C ARG A 160 1.45 -13.11 -0.28
N TYR A 161 0.63 -12.12 -0.58
CA TYR A 161 -0.81 -12.31 -0.72
C TYR A 161 -1.17 -13.35 -1.79
N LEU A 162 -1.99 -14.33 -1.40
CA LEU A 162 -2.47 -15.43 -2.24
C LEU A 162 -4.00 -15.43 -2.39
N ALA A 163 -4.71 -14.51 -1.74
CA ALA A 163 -6.17 -14.46 -1.68
C ALA A 163 -6.83 -15.73 -1.11
N THR A 164 -6.14 -16.42 -0.21
CA THR A 164 -6.65 -17.58 0.53
C THR A 164 -6.38 -17.39 2.02
N GLY A 165 -7.12 -18.08 2.88
CA GLY A 165 -6.92 -18.05 4.32
C GLY A 165 -7.17 -19.41 4.96
N HIS A 166 -7.19 -19.42 6.29
CA HIS A 166 -7.46 -20.62 7.07
C HIS A 166 -8.85 -21.21 6.79
N ASP A 167 -9.78 -20.38 6.31
CA ASP A 167 -11.13 -20.74 5.88
C ASP A 167 -11.17 -21.71 4.68
N VAL A 168 -10.10 -21.76 3.88
CA VAL A 168 -9.95 -22.69 2.74
C VAL A 168 -8.80 -23.68 2.92
N GLY A 169 -8.30 -23.82 4.15
CA GLY A 169 -7.32 -24.84 4.51
C GLY A 169 -5.88 -24.37 4.62
N ASN A 170 -5.59 -23.06 4.54
CA ASN A 170 -4.28 -22.58 4.99
C ASN A 170 -4.12 -22.87 6.49
N THR A 171 -2.89 -23.13 6.92
CA THR A 171 -2.59 -23.36 8.34
C THR A 171 -1.93 -22.13 8.96
N CYS A 172 -1.77 -22.14 10.28
CA CYS A 172 -0.92 -21.18 10.99
C CYS A 172 0.31 -21.89 11.55
N THR A 173 1.12 -22.49 10.67
CA THR A 173 2.41 -23.07 11.05
C THR A 173 3.54 -22.08 10.74
N PRO A 174 4.78 -22.29 11.20
CA PRO A 174 5.88 -21.35 10.94
C PRO A 174 6.07 -20.98 9.45
N ILE A 175 5.78 -21.90 8.53
CA ILE A 175 5.91 -21.65 7.07
C ILE A 175 4.78 -20.77 6.52
N ASP A 176 3.69 -20.60 7.27
CA ASP A 176 2.55 -19.74 6.93
C ASP A 176 2.69 -18.33 7.53
N ILE A 177 3.70 -18.12 8.39
CA ILE A 177 4.09 -16.83 8.95
C ILE A 177 5.21 -16.21 8.12
N CYS A 178 6.30 -16.97 7.88
CA CYS A 178 7.38 -16.55 7.01
C CYS A 178 7.93 -17.73 6.22
N ARG A 179 7.83 -17.66 4.89
CA ARG A 179 8.24 -18.71 3.97
C ARG A 179 9.42 -18.24 3.14
N ASN A 180 10.30 -19.17 2.82
CA ASN A 180 11.23 -19.04 1.72
C ASN A 180 11.17 -20.31 0.89
N CYS A 181 11.36 -20.21 -0.43
CA CYS A 181 11.50 -21.37 -1.28
C CYS A 181 12.79 -21.27 -2.09
N ASP A 182 13.56 -22.35 -2.05
CA ASP A 182 14.82 -22.46 -2.77
C ASP A 182 14.70 -23.55 -3.84
N PRO A 183 15.35 -23.39 -5.02
CA PRO A 183 15.31 -24.39 -6.09
C PRO A 183 15.69 -25.80 -5.64
N SER A 184 16.64 -25.91 -4.71
CA SER A 184 17.23 -27.16 -4.26
C SER A 184 16.58 -27.74 -3.00
N LYS A 185 15.98 -26.90 -2.16
CA LYS A 185 15.42 -27.30 -0.85
C LYS A 185 13.90 -27.32 -0.80
N GLY A 186 13.22 -26.83 -1.84
CA GLY A 186 11.79 -26.57 -1.78
C GLY A 186 11.47 -25.42 -0.82
N CYS A 187 10.23 -25.37 -0.33
CA CYS A 187 9.76 -24.34 0.59
C CYS A 187 10.00 -24.75 2.05
N PHE A 188 10.44 -23.79 2.87
CA PHE A 188 10.73 -23.99 4.30
C PHE A 188 10.35 -22.74 5.11
N PRO A 189 10.05 -22.90 6.41
CA PRO A 189 9.86 -21.77 7.32
C PRO A 189 11.17 -21.00 7.51
N GLN A 190 11.12 -19.68 7.37
CA GLN A 190 12.26 -18.82 7.65
C GLN A 190 12.44 -18.67 9.16
N LYS A 191 13.65 -18.95 9.66
CA LYS A 191 13.95 -19.02 11.10
C LYS A 191 14.04 -17.64 11.78
N THR A 192 14.61 -16.67 11.08
CA THR A 192 14.87 -15.32 11.61
C THR A 192 14.34 -14.29 10.63
N PHE A 193 13.46 -13.44 11.14
CA PHE A 193 12.84 -12.34 10.40
C PHE A 193 12.27 -11.29 11.38
N ASP A 194 11.98 -10.13 10.83
CA ASP A 194 11.44 -8.99 11.53
C ASP A 194 9.92 -9.10 11.73
N LYS A 195 9.46 -8.76 12.93
CA LYS A 195 8.04 -8.57 13.24
C LYS A 195 7.77 -7.19 13.80
N TYR A 196 6.63 -6.64 13.42
CA TYR A 196 6.08 -5.39 13.91
C TYR A 196 4.95 -5.66 14.88
N PHE A 197 4.85 -4.86 15.93
CA PHE A 197 3.84 -4.99 16.97
C PHE A 197 3.08 -3.68 17.13
N VAL A 198 1.89 -3.74 17.71
CA VAL A 198 1.17 -2.57 18.22
C VAL A 198 1.15 -2.61 19.74
N SER A 199 1.34 -1.47 20.40
CA SER A 199 1.37 -1.37 21.86
C SER A 199 0.00 -1.04 22.43
N GLU A 200 -0.81 -0.34 21.64
CA GLU A 200 -2.17 0.04 21.95
C GLU A 200 -3.04 -0.18 20.71
N PHE A 201 -4.29 -0.58 20.92
CA PHE A 201 -5.30 -0.67 19.89
C PHE A 201 -6.69 -0.43 20.47
N GLY A 202 -7.58 0.15 19.68
CA GLY A 202 -8.91 0.51 20.14
C GLY A 202 -9.79 1.08 19.04
N GLU A 203 -10.99 1.48 19.44
CA GLU A 203 -12.00 2.09 18.57
C GLU A 203 -12.00 3.62 18.68
N VAL A 204 -12.35 4.29 17.60
CA VAL A 204 -12.59 5.73 17.52
C VAL A 204 -13.83 5.98 16.67
N LYS A 205 -14.66 6.96 17.05
CA LYS A 205 -15.92 7.25 16.35
C LYS A 205 -16.25 8.74 16.44
N GLY A 206 -16.98 9.25 15.46
CA GLY A 206 -17.31 10.67 15.35
C GLY A 206 -16.24 11.49 14.63
N GLU A 207 -16.70 12.47 13.86
CA GLU A 207 -15.85 13.25 12.95
C GLU A 207 -14.62 13.87 13.63
N ASN A 208 -14.81 14.52 14.78
CA ASN A 208 -13.73 15.25 15.45
C ASN A 208 -12.67 14.29 16.01
N GLU A 209 -13.12 13.18 16.60
CA GLU A 209 -12.28 12.15 17.16
C GLU A 209 -11.48 11.43 16.06
N LEU A 210 -12.11 11.15 14.92
CA LEU A 210 -11.45 10.60 13.73
C LEU A 210 -10.36 11.55 13.23
N LYS A 211 -10.67 12.85 13.04
CA LYS A 211 -9.68 13.84 12.60
C LYS A 211 -8.50 13.94 13.56
N ALA A 212 -8.78 13.96 14.87
CA ALA A 212 -7.74 14.02 15.89
C ALA A 212 -6.83 12.77 15.83
N GLU A 213 -7.41 11.58 15.72
CA GLU A 213 -6.67 10.32 15.61
C GLU A 213 -5.78 10.29 14.36
N ILE A 214 -6.36 10.64 13.20
CA ILE A 214 -5.64 10.67 11.92
C ILE A 214 -4.46 11.65 11.98
N PHE A 215 -4.68 12.87 12.50
CA PHE A 215 -3.65 13.90 12.56
C PHE A 215 -2.49 13.54 13.49
N ALA A 216 -2.81 13.09 14.70
CA ALA A 216 -1.81 12.86 15.73
C ALA A 216 -1.16 11.49 15.64
N ARG A 217 -1.82 10.46 15.10
CA ARG A 217 -1.27 9.09 15.11
C ARG A 217 -1.28 8.38 13.76
N GLY A 218 -1.80 9.00 12.71
CA GLY A 218 -1.77 8.44 11.36
C GLY A 218 -3.07 7.75 10.94
N PRO A 219 -3.12 7.19 9.72
CA PRO A 219 -4.33 6.58 9.14
C PRO A 219 -5.04 5.55 10.03
N ILE A 220 -6.36 5.43 9.89
CA ILE A 220 -7.19 4.51 10.67
C ILE A 220 -7.96 3.56 9.76
N VAL A 221 -8.38 2.42 10.30
CA VAL A 221 -9.36 1.55 9.63
C VAL A 221 -10.75 2.09 9.94
N CYS A 222 -11.63 2.13 8.94
CA CYS A 222 -13.05 2.40 9.15
C CYS A 222 -13.88 1.45 8.31
N GLY A 223 -14.98 0.97 8.89
CA GLY A 223 -16.02 0.28 8.17
C GLY A 223 -16.81 1.24 7.28
N VAL A 224 -17.25 0.78 6.12
CA VAL A 224 -18.12 1.52 5.19
C VAL A 224 -19.15 0.57 4.59
N ALA A 225 -20.36 1.07 4.33
CA ALA A 225 -21.37 0.36 3.56
C ALA A 225 -21.08 0.53 2.06
N VAL A 226 -20.95 -0.57 1.32
CA VAL A 226 -20.68 -0.54 -0.11
C VAL A 226 -22.00 -0.39 -0.88
N SER A 227 -22.34 0.86 -1.21
CA SER A 227 -23.47 1.16 -2.09
C SER A 227 -23.11 0.96 -3.57
N LYS A 228 -24.12 1.01 -4.44
CA LYS A 228 -23.91 1.02 -5.89
C LYS A 228 -23.05 2.20 -6.36
N GLU A 229 -23.24 3.38 -5.77
CA GLU A 229 -22.42 4.56 -6.07
C GLU A 229 -20.96 4.33 -5.70
N PHE A 230 -20.71 3.65 -4.57
CA PHE A 230 -19.36 3.29 -4.15
C PHE A 230 -18.71 2.27 -5.11
N LEU A 231 -19.43 1.21 -5.50
CA LEU A 231 -18.93 0.20 -6.44
C LEU A 231 -18.51 0.80 -7.78
N ASP A 232 -19.36 1.67 -8.34
CA ASP A 232 -19.17 2.29 -9.66
C ASP A 232 -18.29 3.56 -9.63
N TYR A 233 -17.73 3.90 -8.47
CA TYR A 233 -16.99 5.14 -8.27
C TYR A 233 -15.76 5.25 -9.18
N SER A 234 -15.64 6.41 -9.84
CA SER A 234 -14.53 6.73 -10.75
C SER A 234 -13.93 8.13 -10.52
N GLY A 235 -14.42 8.87 -9.52
CA GLY A 235 -13.90 10.19 -9.15
C GLY A 235 -14.97 11.12 -8.57
N GLY A 236 -14.53 12.20 -7.92
CA GLY A 236 -15.40 13.16 -7.25
C GLY A 236 -15.61 12.84 -5.77
N ILE A 237 -16.61 13.45 -5.14
CA ILE A 237 -16.95 13.19 -3.73
C ILE A 237 -18.22 12.34 -3.71
N ILE A 238 -18.11 11.11 -3.20
CA ILE A 238 -19.25 10.23 -2.95
C ILE A 238 -20.12 10.90 -1.89
N ASP A 239 -21.40 11.05 -2.19
CA ASP A 239 -22.38 11.63 -1.27
C ASP A 239 -23.69 10.85 -1.41
N ASP A 240 -23.62 9.58 -1.00
CA ASP A 240 -24.67 8.60 -1.19
C ASP A 240 -25.96 9.03 -0.47
N LYS A 241 -27.08 9.01 -1.20
CA LYS A 241 -28.39 9.47 -0.71
C LYS A 241 -29.33 8.34 -0.30
N THR A 242 -28.87 7.08 -0.33
CA THR A 242 -29.70 5.91 0.01
C THR A 242 -29.93 5.77 1.51
N GLY A 243 -29.03 6.34 2.33
CA GLY A 243 -29.05 6.15 3.79
C GLY A 243 -28.44 4.82 4.24
N ALA A 244 -27.73 4.12 3.36
CA ALA A 244 -27.04 2.88 3.69
C ALA A 244 -26.05 3.10 4.85
N THR A 245 -26.16 2.27 5.87
CA THR A 245 -25.26 2.23 7.04
C THR A 245 -24.93 0.80 7.46
N ASP A 246 -25.39 -0.19 6.70
CA ASP A 246 -25.04 -1.60 6.87
C ASP A 246 -23.60 -1.83 6.41
N ILE A 247 -22.65 -1.57 7.31
CA ILE A 247 -21.22 -1.74 7.05
C ILE A 247 -20.93 -3.19 6.63
N ASP A 248 -20.25 -3.33 5.50
CA ASP A 248 -19.89 -4.61 4.89
C ASP A 248 -18.48 -4.62 4.28
N HIS A 249 -17.73 -3.52 4.36
CA HIS A 249 -16.37 -3.37 3.86
C HIS A 249 -15.50 -2.52 4.79
N ASP A 250 -14.20 -2.78 4.81
CA ASP A 250 -13.21 -1.99 5.57
C ASP A 250 -12.28 -1.22 4.63
N ILE A 251 -12.06 0.04 4.95
CA ILE A 251 -11.20 0.97 4.22
C ILE A 251 -10.20 1.63 5.18
N SER A 252 -9.23 2.36 4.64
CA SER A 252 -8.33 3.18 5.46
C SER A 252 -8.59 4.67 5.21
N ILE A 253 -8.91 5.43 6.25
CA ILE A 253 -9.04 6.89 6.16
C ILE A 253 -7.71 7.54 6.52
N VAL A 254 -7.18 8.34 5.60
CA VAL A 254 -5.82 8.92 5.70
C VAL A 254 -5.79 10.44 5.87
N GLY A 255 -6.94 11.10 5.72
CA GLY A 255 -7.00 12.55 5.68
C GLY A 255 -8.41 13.08 5.44
N TRP A 256 -8.53 14.40 5.33
CA TRP A 256 -9.78 15.10 5.05
C TRP A 256 -9.52 16.41 4.30
N GLY A 257 -10.56 16.93 3.67
CA GLY A 257 -10.52 18.26 3.09
C GLY A 257 -11.90 18.86 2.91
N GLU A 258 -11.92 20.01 2.24
CA GLU A 258 -13.08 20.65 1.66
C GLU A 258 -12.77 21.00 0.20
N ASP A 259 -13.74 20.82 -0.70
CA ASP A 259 -13.61 21.26 -2.08
C ASP A 259 -13.79 22.78 -2.23
N GLU A 260 -13.70 23.26 -3.47
CA GLU A 260 -13.88 24.68 -3.81
C GLU A 260 -15.27 25.22 -3.46
N HIS A 261 -16.26 24.34 -3.27
CA HIS A 261 -17.63 24.68 -2.90
C HIS A 261 -17.89 24.55 -1.39
N GLY A 262 -16.86 24.23 -0.59
CA GLY A 262 -16.97 24.05 0.86
C GLY A 262 -17.61 22.71 1.26
N THR A 263 -17.68 21.73 0.36
CA THR A 263 -18.14 20.38 0.69
C THR A 263 -17.03 19.61 1.43
N PRO A 264 -17.23 19.25 2.70
CA PRO A 264 -16.27 18.46 3.45
C PRO A 264 -16.23 17.00 2.99
N TYR A 265 -15.03 16.44 2.89
CA TYR A 265 -14.82 15.05 2.55
C TYR A 265 -13.71 14.41 3.39
N TRP A 266 -13.78 13.09 3.51
CA TRP A 266 -12.70 12.19 3.91
C TRP A 266 -11.89 11.78 2.69
N VAL A 267 -10.59 11.56 2.88
CA VAL A 267 -9.71 10.91 1.91
C VAL A 267 -9.53 9.46 2.33
N GLY A 268 -10.02 8.54 1.51
CA GLY A 268 -9.99 7.10 1.80
C GLY A 268 -9.15 6.31 0.79
N ARG A 269 -8.45 5.30 1.29
CA ARG A 269 -7.76 4.26 0.52
C ARG A 269 -8.65 3.03 0.44
N ASN A 270 -8.86 2.52 -0.76
CA ASN A 270 -9.51 1.23 -0.98
C ASN A 270 -8.48 0.13 -1.29
N SER A 271 -8.92 -1.11 -1.33
CA SER A 271 -8.13 -2.32 -1.53
C SER A 271 -8.50 -3.07 -2.81
N TRP A 272 -9.00 -2.37 -3.84
CA TRP A 272 -9.47 -2.96 -5.11
C TRP A 272 -8.55 -2.67 -6.30
N GLY A 273 -7.31 -2.26 -6.05
CA GLY A 273 -6.32 -1.94 -7.08
C GLY A 273 -6.41 -0.50 -7.60
N THR A 274 -5.34 -0.06 -8.25
CA THR A 274 -5.19 1.33 -8.72
C THR A 274 -6.11 1.70 -9.88
N TYR A 275 -6.78 0.74 -10.51
CA TYR A 275 -7.70 1.01 -11.61
C TYR A 275 -9.09 1.46 -11.15
N TRP A 276 -9.40 1.29 -9.86
CA TRP A 276 -10.67 1.69 -9.28
C TRP A 276 -10.59 3.11 -8.70
N GLY A 277 -11.66 3.91 -8.85
CA GLY A 277 -11.71 5.25 -8.29
C GLY A 277 -10.59 6.19 -8.74
N GLU A 278 -10.05 6.96 -7.80
CA GLU A 278 -8.97 7.92 -8.01
C GLU A 278 -7.61 7.24 -7.72
N ASP A 279 -7.11 6.42 -8.66
CA ASP A 279 -5.88 5.63 -8.49
C ASP A 279 -5.91 4.64 -7.30
N GLY A 280 -7.08 4.06 -7.01
CA GLY A 280 -7.36 3.20 -5.85
C GLY A 280 -7.83 3.95 -4.60
N TRP A 281 -8.01 5.26 -4.70
CA TRP A 281 -8.47 6.14 -3.63
C TRP A 281 -9.88 6.67 -3.90
N PHE A 282 -10.49 7.26 -2.89
CA PHE A 282 -11.79 7.91 -3.00
C PHE A 282 -11.90 9.11 -2.08
N ARG A 283 -12.88 9.96 -2.36
CA ARG A 283 -13.35 11.00 -1.47
C ARG A 283 -14.80 10.73 -1.10
N LEU A 284 -15.11 10.78 0.20
CA LEU A 284 -16.44 10.47 0.75
C LEU A 284 -16.93 11.63 1.61
N ARG A 285 -18.18 12.02 1.48
CA ARG A 285 -18.79 13.11 2.27
C ARG A 285 -18.53 12.90 3.76
N ARG A 286 -17.98 13.93 4.40
CA ARG A 286 -17.66 13.97 5.84
C ARG A 286 -18.70 14.77 6.62
N GLY A 287 -18.94 14.39 7.88
CA GLY A 287 -19.73 15.10 8.86
C GLY A 287 -21.22 14.77 8.87
N ASN A 288 -21.63 13.77 8.08
CA ASN A 288 -22.98 13.25 8.04
C ASN A 288 -23.04 11.72 8.15
N ASN A 289 -21.94 11.08 8.57
CA ASN A 289 -21.81 9.62 8.65
C ASN A 289 -22.24 8.90 7.35
N ASN A 290 -21.90 9.49 6.18
CA ASN A 290 -22.25 8.90 4.89
C ASN A 290 -21.69 7.48 4.79
N LEU A 291 -22.54 6.53 4.34
CA LEU A 291 -22.19 5.11 4.27
C LEU A 291 -21.73 4.50 5.62
N GLY A 292 -22.09 5.10 6.76
CA GLY A 292 -21.72 4.62 8.10
C GLY A 292 -20.26 4.85 8.49
N VAL A 293 -19.46 5.55 7.67
CA VAL A 293 -17.99 5.59 7.78
C VAL A 293 -17.45 6.17 9.09
N GLU A 294 -18.25 6.92 9.84
CA GLU A 294 -17.84 7.59 11.08
C GLU A 294 -18.25 6.80 12.34
N SER A 295 -18.80 5.59 12.16
CA SER A 295 -19.44 4.80 13.21
C SER A 295 -18.58 3.68 13.78
N ASP A 296 -17.75 3.04 12.95
CA ASP A 296 -16.90 1.92 13.36
C ASP A 296 -15.50 2.05 12.77
N CYS A 297 -14.62 2.75 13.49
CA CYS A 297 -13.22 2.91 13.12
C CYS A 297 -12.28 2.39 14.20
N GLN A 298 -11.12 1.90 13.80
CA GLN A 298 -10.12 1.30 14.68
C GLN A 298 -8.72 1.83 14.40
N PHE A 299 -7.91 1.89 15.46
CA PHE A 299 -6.53 2.31 15.39
C PHE A 299 -5.61 1.30 16.07
N GLY A 300 -4.36 1.25 15.60
CA GLY A 300 -3.24 0.58 16.25
C GLY A 300 -2.08 1.55 16.40
N VAL A 301 -1.40 1.55 17.55
CA VAL A 301 -0.22 2.39 17.81
C VAL A 301 1.02 1.52 17.69
N PRO A 302 1.97 1.80 16.77
CA PRO A 302 3.19 1.03 16.66
C PRO A 302 3.97 0.94 17.98
N SER A 303 4.38 -0.27 18.34
CA SER A 303 5.33 -0.52 19.43
C SER A 303 6.77 -0.15 19.04
N ASN A 304 7.67 -0.13 20.04
CA ASN A 304 9.12 -0.09 19.85
C ASN A 304 9.58 1.04 18.91
N ASP A 305 9.03 2.24 19.08
CA ASP A 305 9.26 3.40 18.24
C ASP A 305 9.03 3.17 16.72
N GLY A 306 8.18 2.20 16.39
CA GLY A 306 7.90 1.77 15.02
C GLY A 306 8.97 0.84 14.42
N TRP A 307 9.94 0.36 15.21
CA TRP A 307 11.00 -0.54 14.78
C TRP A 307 10.61 -2.01 14.97
N PRO A 308 10.96 -2.90 14.03
CA PRO A 308 10.68 -4.31 14.20
C PRO A 308 11.50 -4.88 15.36
N SER A 309 11.00 -5.96 15.93
CA SER A 309 11.78 -6.87 16.74
C SER A 309 12.19 -8.06 15.90
N VAL A 310 13.48 -8.40 15.90
CA VAL A 310 13.95 -9.66 15.34
C VAL A 310 13.40 -10.77 16.23
N THR A 311 12.69 -11.73 15.65
CA THR A 311 12.32 -12.95 16.40
C THR A 311 13.53 -13.90 16.40
N PRO A 312 14.17 -14.15 17.57
CA PRO A 312 15.21 -15.16 17.66
C PRO A 312 14.58 -16.55 17.56
N GLU A 313 15.33 -17.50 17.02
CA GLU A 313 14.95 -18.91 16.97
C GLU A 313 14.68 -19.41 18.40
N SER A 314 13.43 -19.77 18.73
CA SER A 314 13.20 -20.59 19.93
C SER A 314 13.65 -22.00 19.60
N ASP A 315 14.72 -22.46 20.23
CA ASP A 315 15.28 -23.82 20.16
C ASP A 315 14.32 -24.88 20.74
N SER A 316 13.04 -24.89 20.37
CA SER A 316 12.19 -26.04 20.61
C SER A 316 12.47 -27.05 19.51
N GLU A 317 13.35 -28.00 19.82
CA GLU A 317 13.50 -29.26 19.13
C GLU A 317 12.12 -29.88 18.84
N SER A 318 11.66 -29.78 17.60
CA SER A 318 10.82 -30.81 17.02
C SER A 318 11.56 -31.33 15.79
N SER A 319 12.38 -32.34 16.03
CA SER A 319 12.84 -33.27 15.02
C SER A 319 11.63 -34.04 14.46
N GLU A 320 10.83 -33.38 13.65
CA GLU A 320 9.97 -34.06 12.69
C GLU A 320 10.24 -33.40 11.35
N SER A 321 10.58 -34.24 10.38
CA SER A 321 10.70 -33.88 8.97
C SER A 321 9.58 -32.89 8.61
N ALA A 322 9.93 -31.63 8.41
CA ALA A 322 9.05 -30.68 7.75
C ALA A 322 8.74 -31.33 6.40
N ALA A 323 7.59 -32.00 6.33
CA ALA A 323 7.09 -32.55 5.08
C ALA A 323 7.16 -31.42 4.08
N MET A 324 7.77 -31.66 2.92
CA MET A 324 7.74 -30.71 1.82
C MET A 324 6.27 -30.42 1.52
N VAL A 325 5.74 -29.33 2.06
CA VAL A 325 4.36 -28.93 1.82
C VAL A 325 4.33 -28.51 0.36
N HIS A 326 3.61 -29.30 -0.46
CA HIS A 326 3.36 -28.93 -1.83
C HIS A 326 2.74 -27.54 -1.82
N ALA A 327 3.43 -26.60 -2.48
CA ALA A 327 2.98 -25.22 -2.54
C ALA A 327 1.54 -25.13 -3.08
N PRO A 328 0.75 -24.13 -2.64
CA PRO A 328 -0.66 -24.03 -2.98
C PRO A 328 -0.88 -24.14 -4.48
N VAL A 329 -1.91 -24.90 -4.85
CA VAL A 329 -2.26 -25.25 -6.23
C VAL A 329 -2.84 -24.02 -6.94
N TRP A 330 -1.99 -23.08 -7.31
CA TRP A 330 -2.29 -22.17 -8.41
C TRP A 330 -1.55 -22.74 -9.63
N SER A 331 -2.34 -23.28 -10.57
CA SER A 331 -1.95 -23.92 -11.83
C SER A 331 -0.60 -24.65 -11.83
N ALA A 332 -0.66 -25.98 -11.99
CA ALA A 332 0.52 -26.80 -12.28
C ALA A 332 1.17 -26.36 -13.61
N PHE A 333 1.99 -25.31 -13.60
CA PHE A 333 3.17 -25.29 -14.44
C PHE A 333 3.99 -26.47 -13.94
N LYS A 334 3.88 -27.59 -14.67
CA LYS A 334 4.87 -28.65 -14.58
C LYS A 334 6.20 -27.94 -14.80
N SER A 335 6.97 -27.76 -13.73
CA SER A 335 8.40 -27.58 -13.89
C SER A 335 8.82 -28.70 -14.83
N PRO A 336 9.52 -28.41 -15.95
CA PRO A 336 10.09 -29.46 -16.75
C PRO A 336 10.80 -30.41 -15.77
N ALA A 337 10.49 -31.70 -15.85
CA ALA A 337 11.15 -32.72 -15.05
C ALA A 337 12.69 -32.70 -15.23
N ASP A 338 13.15 -31.95 -16.24
CA ASP A 338 14.52 -31.73 -16.65
C ASP A 338 14.98 -30.26 -16.49
N ALA A 339 14.38 -29.50 -15.56
CA ALA A 339 14.90 -28.17 -15.21
C ALA A 339 16.26 -28.33 -14.51
N ASP A 340 17.29 -28.47 -15.33
CA ASP A 340 18.70 -28.53 -14.96
C ASP A 340 19.00 -27.50 -13.87
N SER A 341 19.31 -27.98 -12.67
CA SER A 341 19.67 -27.16 -11.51
C SER A 341 20.89 -26.24 -11.76
N THR A 342 21.59 -26.41 -12.89
CA THR A 342 22.67 -25.54 -13.33
C THR A 342 22.23 -24.40 -14.25
N ARG A 343 20.96 -24.34 -14.67
CA ARG A 343 20.46 -23.31 -15.59
C ARG A 343 20.35 -21.97 -14.86
N MET A 344 21.31 -21.09 -15.10
CA MET A 344 21.34 -19.73 -14.56
C MET A 344 20.06 -18.97 -14.92
N CYS A 345 19.47 -18.22 -13.97
CA CYS A 345 18.30 -17.36 -14.23
C CYS A 345 18.55 -16.25 -15.25
N ARG A 346 19.82 -16.02 -15.61
CA ARG A 346 20.25 -15.08 -16.62
C ARG A 346 20.45 -15.81 -17.94
N ALA A 347 19.65 -15.47 -18.95
CA ALA A 347 19.91 -15.91 -20.32
C ALA A 347 21.27 -15.39 -20.81
N ALA A 348 21.98 -16.20 -21.62
CA ALA A 348 23.16 -15.74 -22.34
C ALA A 348 22.76 -14.61 -23.30
N ALA A 349 23.61 -13.57 -23.39
CA ALA A 349 23.51 -12.35 -24.21
C ALA A 349 22.15 -12.11 -24.92
N VAL A 350 21.39 -11.12 -24.43
CA VAL A 350 20.17 -10.67 -25.10
C VAL A 350 20.54 -10.01 -26.43
N HIS A 351 20.05 -10.54 -27.55
CA HIS A 351 20.23 -9.94 -28.87
C HIS A 351 19.06 -9.01 -29.19
N PHE A 352 19.35 -7.75 -29.47
CA PHE A 352 18.37 -6.78 -29.96
C PHE A 352 18.51 -6.64 -31.48
N PRO A 353 17.57 -7.17 -32.31
CA PRO A 353 17.70 -7.17 -33.77
C PRO A 353 17.80 -5.76 -34.39
N LYS A 354 17.30 -4.74 -33.68
CA LYS A 354 17.37 -3.33 -34.08
C LYS A 354 18.42 -2.54 -33.30
N GLY A 355 19.29 -3.22 -32.56
CA GLY A 355 20.20 -2.61 -31.61
C GLY A 355 19.50 -2.09 -30.34
N GLU A 356 20.30 -1.63 -29.39
CA GLU A 356 19.80 -0.91 -28.21
C GLU A 356 19.26 0.46 -28.61
N LYS A 357 18.18 0.90 -27.97
CA LYS A 357 17.61 2.23 -28.20
C LYS A 357 18.21 3.25 -27.24
N ILE A 358 19.34 3.84 -27.64
CA ILE A 358 20.03 4.90 -26.89
C ILE A 358 19.74 6.24 -27.56
N LEU A 359 19.07 7.16 -26.85
CA LEU A 359 18.65 8.47 -27.39
C LEU A 359 19.56 9.63 -26.99
N THR A 360 20.30 9.48 -25.89
CA THR A 360 21.21 10.48 -25.35
C THR A 360 22.49 9.81 -24.89
N ALA A 361 23.57 10.60 -24.74
CA ALA A 361 24.81 10.10 -24.17
C ALA A 361 24.55 9.43 -22.80
N LEU A 362 25.20 8.29 -22.57
CA LEU A 362 25.07 7.54 -21.34
C LEU A 362 25.80 8.28 -20.21
N PRO A 363 25.34 8.20 -18.94
CA PRO A 363 25.96 8.94 -17.85
C PRO A 363 27.47 8.70 -17.72
N HIS A 364 27.95 7.48 -17.95
CA HIS A 364 29.38 7.16 -17.89
C HIS A 364 30.23 7.77 -19.03
N GLU A 365 29.60 8.27 -20.09
CA GLU A 365 30.28 8.96 -21.20
C GLU A 365 30.48 10.45 -20.92
N THR A 366 29.73 11.00 -19.96
CA THR A 366 29.67 12.46 -19.68
C THR A 366 30.08 12.82 -18.26
N LEU A 367 30.00 11.88 -17.32
CA LEU A 367 30.40 12.09 -15.93
C LEU A 367 31.86 11.67 -15.73
N ASP A 368 32.63 12.53 -15.06
CA ASP A 368 33.95 12.19 -14.57
C ASP A 368 33.81 11.32 -13.32
N ALA A 369 34.26 10.06 -13.42
CA ALA A 369 34.22 9.11 -12.31
C ALA A 369 34.97 9.63 -11.06
N SER A 370 36.00 10.47 -11.23
CA SER A 370 36.74 11.06 -10.12
C SER A 370 35.97 12.15 -9.38
N ALA A 371 34.94 12.73 -10.03
CA ALA A 371 34.06 13.73 -9.44
C ALA A 371 32.84 13.11 -8.71
N LEU A 372 32.64 11.79 -8.81
CA LEU A 372 31.54 11.11 -8.13
C LEU A 372 31.77 11.06 -6.61
N PRO A 373 30.70 11.14 -5.80
CA PRO A 373 30.77 10.90 -4.37
C PRO A 373 31.37 9.53 -4.04
N LYS A 374 32.15 9.45 -2.95
CA LYS A 374 32.71 8.17 -2.47
C LYS A 374 31.64 7.16 -2.04
N ALA A 375 30.45 7.64 -1.70
CA ALA A 375 29.29 6.82 -1.35
C ALA A 375 28.03 7.49 -1.91
N TRP A 376 27.08 6.67 -2.36
CA TRP A 376 25.80 7.10 -2.87
C TRP A 376 24.74 6.06 -2.53
N ASP A 377 23.61 6.51 -1.97
CA ASP A 377 22.51 5.64 -1.57
C ASP A 377 21.16 6.34 -1.83
N TRP A 378 20.41 5.84 -2.81
CA TRP A 378 19.10 6.40 -3.17
C TRP A 378 18.04 6.22 -2.07
N ARG A 379 18.33 5.40 -1.05
CA ARG A 379 17.46 5.25 0.11
C ARG A 379 17.54 6.45 1.06
N ASP A 380 18.60 7.23 0.99
CA ASP A 380 18.76 8.43 1.81
C ASP A 380 19.51 9.53 1.04
N ILE A 381 18.74 10.33 0.29
CA ILE A 381 19.24 11.58 -0.29
C ILE A 381 18.63 12.71 0.53
N ASN A 382 19.42 13.23 1.48
CA ASN A 382 19.03 14.31 2.39
C ASN A 382 17.74 14.00 3.18
N GLY A 383 17.54 12.73 3.58
CA GLY A 383 16.34 12.29 4.30
C GLY A 383 15.20 11.80 3.44
N VAL A 384 15.36 11.74 2.13
CA VAL A 384 14.32 11.27 1.20
C VAL A 384 14.73 9.92 0.62
N ASN A 385 13.85 8.92 0.72
CA ASN A 385 13.99 7.64 0.01
C ASN A 385 13.32 7.70 -1.35
N TYR A 386 14.05 7.27 -2.36
CA TYR A 386 13.61 7.18 -3.74
C TYR A 386 13.41 5.74 -4.23
N VAL A 387 13.83 4.76 -3.45
CA VAL A 387 13.69 3.33 -3.75
C VAL A 387 12.33 2.83 -3.32
N THR A 388 11.69 2.06 -4.19
CA THR A 388 10.38 1.44 -3.98
C THR A 388 10.45 0.20 -3.08
N TRP A 389 9.30 -0.29 -2.62
CA TRP A 389 9.19 -1.42 -1.70
C TRP A 389 9.86 -2.72 -2.21
N ASP A 390 10.29 -3.56 -1.28
CA ASP A 390 11.06 -4.78 -1.58
C ASP A 390 10.20 -5.92 -2.16
N LYS A 391 10.65 -6.49 -3.28
CA LYS A 391 10.00 -7.64 -3.92
C LYS A 391 10.67 -8.95 -3.51
N ASN A 392 9.87 -9.99 -3.25
CA ASN A 392 10.37 -11.35 -3.03
C ASN A 392 10.03 -12.24 -4.23
N GLN A 393 11.03 -12.87 -4.83
CA GLN A 393 10.88 -13.77 -5.99
C GLN A 393 10.81 -15.26 -5.63
N HIS A 394 11.06 -15.60 -4.36
CA HIS A 394 11.14 -16.98 -3.89
C HIS A 394 9.78 -17.54 -3.46
N ILE A 395 8.77 -16.69 -3.26
CA ILE A 395 7.45 -17.10 -2.74
C ILE A 395 6.32 -16.56 -3.62
N PRO A 396 5.17 -17.27 -3.70
CA PRO A 396 4.83 -18.52 -3.01
C PRO A 396 5.59 -19.76 -3.50
N GLN A 397 6.26 -19.64 -4.64
CA GLN A 397 7.13 -20.66 -5.21
C GLN A 397 8.32 -19.96 -5.87
N TYR A 398 9.47 -20.64 -5.88
CA TYR A 398 10.62 -20.16 -6.62
C TYR A 398 10.36 -20.25 -8.13
N CYS A 399 10.56 -19.15 -8.85
CA CYS A 399 10.39 -19.12 -10.31
C CYS A 399 11.59 -18.51 -11.07
N GLY A 400 12.67 -18.14 -10.39
CA GLY A 400 13.87 -17.56 -11.02
C GLY A 400 13.61 -16.23 -11.74
N SER A 401 12.63 -15.44 -11.27
CA SER A 401 12.17 -14.21 -11.90
C SER A 401 13.04 -12.97 -11.60
N CYS A 402 14.30 -13.16 -11.17
CA CYS A 402 15.20 -12.06 -10.78
C CYS A 402 15.38 -11.02 -11.89
N TRP A 403 15.42 -11.45 -13.15
CA TRP A 403 15.53 -10.59 -14.32
C TRP A 403 14.33 -9.64 -14.46
N ALA A 404 13.12 -10.10 -14.11
CA ALA A 404 11.90 -9.30 -14.19
C ALA A 404 11.73 -8.41 -12.96
N GLN A 405 11.93 -8.96 -11.76
CA GLN A 405 11.79 -8.19 -10.52
C GLN A 405 12.85 -7.07 -10.43
N GLY A 406 14.12 -7.38 -10.72
CA GLY A 406 15.19 -6.38 -10.73
C GLY A 406 14.98 -5.27 -11.76
N THR A 407 14.59 -5.63 -13.00
CA THR A 407 14.33 -4.65 -14.07
C THR A 407 13.17 -3.72 -13.72
N THR A 408 12.06 -4.28 -13.22
CA THR A 408 10.89 -3.47 -12.87
C THR A 408 11.15 -2.60 -11.64
N SER A 409 11.89 -3.08 -10.63
CA SER A 409 12.27 -2.25 -9.49
C SER A 409 13.16 -1.08 -9.90
N ALA A 410 14.20 -1.32 -10.71
CA ALA A 410 15.07 -0.25 -11.20
C ALA A 410 14.31 0.83 -11.99
N LEU A 411 13.29 0.44 -12.77
CA LEU A 411 12.45 1.42 -13.49
C LEU A 411 11.51 2.17 -12.53
N SER A 412 10.88 1.48 -11.59
CA SER A 412 10.02 2.10 -10.57
C SER A 412 10.78 3.12 -9.73
N ASP A 413 12.01 2.80 -9.31
CA ASP A 413 12.87 3.71 -8.56
C ASP A 413 13.23 4.95 -9.40
N ARG A 414 13.51 4.78 -10.69
CA ARG A 414 13.76 5.92 -11.59
C ARG A 414 12.56 6.84 -11.74
N ILE A 415 11.35 6.30 -11.78
CA ILE A 415 10.12 7.10 -11.79
C ILE A 415 10.00 7.89 -10.48
N SER A 416 10.28 7.26 -9.34
CA SER A 416 10.30 7.93 -8.03
C SER A 416 11.35 9.05 -7.99
N ILE A 417 12.56 8.81 -8.49
CA ILE A 417 13.63 9.83 -8.63
C ILE A 417 13.15 11.01 -9.49
N MET A 418 12.54 10.75 -10.64
CA MET A 418 12.00 11.79 -11.54
C MET A 418 10.89 12.62 -10.87
N ARG A 419 10.12 12.02 -9.96
CA ARG A 419 9.07 12.69 -9.18
C ARG A 419 9.58 13.30 -7.89
N ASN A 420 10.89 13.38 -7.69
CA ASN A 420 11.50 13.87 -6.47
C ASN A 420 11.05 13.13 -5.18
N GLY A 421 10.80 11.81 -5.26
CA GLY A 421 10.34 11.01 -4.13
C GLY A 421 8.88 11.27 -3.76
N THR A 422 8.15 12.02 -4.59
CA THR A 422 6.72 12.29 -4.41
C THR A 422 5.90 11.29 -5.22
N ASN A 423 5.00 10.56 -4.56
CA ASN A 423 3.99 9.74 -5.25
C ASN A 423 2.74 10.57 -5.59
N GLN A 424 2.93 11.82 -6.05
CA GLN A 424 1.80 12.65 -6.45
C GLN A 424 1.23 12.12 -7.78
N PRO A 425 -0.07 11.79 -7.87
CA PRO A 425 -0.80 11.98 -9.11
C PRO A 425 -0.97 13.49 -9.26
N ASN A 426 0.02 14.18 -9.86
CA ASN A 426 -0.20 15.57 -10.23
C ASN A 426 -1.41 15.62 -11.17
N HIS A 427 -2.38 16.46 -10.81
CA HIS A 427 -3.48 16.91 -11.64
C HIS A 427 -3.04 17.07 -13.09
N HIS A 428 -3.75 16.37 -13.98
CA HIS A 428 -3.56 16.32 -15.43
C HIS A 428 -2.17 15.87 -15.90
N PRO A 429 -2.08 14.84 -16.77
CA PRO A 429 -0.90 14.75 -17.62
C PRO A 429 -0.79 16.09 -18.37
N PRO A 430 0.38 16.74 -18.49
CA PRO A 430 0.53 17.72 -19.53
C PRO A 430 0.14 17.01 -20.81
N SER A 431 -0.94 17.48 -21.43
CA SER A 431 -1.38 17.08 -22.76
C SER A 431 -0.16 16.79 -23.60
N CYS A 432 -0.06 15.59 -24.17
CA CYS A 432 0.97 15.26 -25.15
C CYS A 432 1.08 16.44 -26.12
N PHE A 433 2.15 17.23 -26.02
CA PHE A 433 2.41 18.31 -26.95
C PHE A 433 2.75 17.65 -28.29
N HIS A 434 1.74 17.53 -29.16
CA HIS A 434 1.96 17.72 -30.57
C HIS A 434 2.14 19.22 -30.79
N GLY A 435 3.39 19.66 -30.83
CA GLY A 435 3.75 21.05 -31.07
C GLY A 435 5.26 21.21 -31.09
N ASP A 436 5.77 21.70 -32.22
CA ASP A 436 7.18 21.85 -32.56
C ASP A 436 8.04 22.50 -31.45
N MET A 437 9.26 21.97 -31.28
CA MET A 437 10.26 22.56 -30.39
C MET A 437 10.57 24.03 -30.76
N PRO A 438 10.49 24.98 -29.82
CA PRO A 438 11.15 26.27 -30.00
C PRO A 438 12.65 26.09 -29.74
N ARG A 439 13.47 26.42 -30.74
CA ARG A 439 14.92 26.59 -30.57
C ARG A 439 15.17 27.71 -29.56
N SER A 440 15.65 27.37 -28.36
CA SER A 440 16.18 28.37 -27.43
C SER A 440 17.67 28.62 -27.74
N HIS A 441 17.98 29.87 -28.05
CA HIS A 441 19.33 30.40 -28.16
C HIS A 441 20.01 30.33 -26.80
N VAL A 442 21.09 29.55 -26.73
CA VAL A 442 22.04 29.57 -25.60
C VAL A 442 22.89 30.83 -25.71
N ALA A 443 22.67 31.79 -24.79
CA ALA A 443 23.59 32.88 -24.54
C ALA A 443 24.91 32.30 -23.99
N ARG A 444 25.99 32.49 -24.74
CA ARG A 444 27.36 32.15 -24.32
C ARG A 444 27.97 33.36 -23.62
N ASP A 445 28.10 33.32 -22.31
CA ASP A 445 29.02 34.22 -21.61
C ASP A 445 30.45 33.70 -21.76
N ARG A 446 31.25 34.46 -22.51
CA ARG A 446 32.70 34.28 -22.67
C ARG A 446 33.42 34.82 -21.42
N ILE A 447 34.17 33.97 -20.74
CA ILE A 447 35.22 34.39 -19.81
C ILE A 447 36.51 34.60 -20.60
N VAL A 448 37.03 35.82 -20.57
CA VAL A 448 38.35 36.22 -21.09
C VAL A 448 39.38 36.11 -19.95
N PRO A 449 40.60 35.56 -20.17
CA PRO A 449 41.67 35.62 -19.18
C PRO A 449 42.61 36.80 -19.47
N THR A 450 42.93 37.59 -18.43
CA THR A 450 44.13 38.44 -18.43
C THR A 450 44.91 38.29 -17.14
N SER A 451 46.21 38.07 -17.32
CA SER A 451 47.27 37.96 -16.31
C SER A 451 47.74 39.32 -15.79
N GLY A 452 48.25 39.38 -14.55
CA GLY A 452 49.23 40.40 -14.14
C GLY A 452 49.21 40.86 -12.66
N HIS A 453 50.21 40.39 -11.91
CA HIS A 453 50.74 40.81 -10.61
C HIS A 453 50.43 42.20 -9.99
N GLN A 454 50.12 42.25 -8.68
CA GLN A 454 50.95 42.76 -7.55
C GLN A 454 50.12 42.97 -6.25
N LEU A 455 50.67 42.58 -5.10
CA LEU A 455 50.24 42.86 -3.70
C LEU A 455 50.94 44.14 -3.17
N PRO A 456 50.74 44.65 -1.92
CA PRO A 456 49.73 44.40 -0.85
C PRO A 456 49.21 45.67 -0.08
N ARG A 457 48.25 45.48 0.86
CA ARG A 457 48.21 45.95 2.29
C ARG A 457 46.90 46.60 2.81
N ARG A 458 46.35 45.95 3.87
CA ARG A 458 45.81 46.43 5.19
C ARG A 458 44.77 47.57 5.32
N ARG A 459 43.62 47.26 5.95
CA ARG A 459 43.03 47.77 7.25
C ARG A 459 41.51 47.48 7.25
N VAL A 460 40.89 46.74 8.19
CA VAL A 460 40.64 46.95 9.64
C VAL A 460 39.58 48.05 9.93
N LEU A 461 38.29 47.67 10.00
CA LEU A 461 37.35 47.72 11.17
C LEU A 461 35.85 47.80 10.78
N PRO A 462 34.93 47.37 11.67
CA PRO A 462 33.52 47.07 11.40
C PRO A 462 32.57 48.16 11.93
N ARG A 463 31.28 48.10 11.56
CA ARG A 463 30.13 48.22 12.50
C ARG A 463 28.76 48.27 11.82
N ARG A 464 27.79 47.74 12.59
CA ARG A 464 26.35 48.09 12.71
C ARG A 464 25.32 47.37 11.82
N GLN A 465 24.59 46.45 12.47
CA GLN A 465 23.14 46.34 12.31
C GLN A 465 22.44 47.65 12.72
N PRO A 466 21.22 47.91 12.22
CA PRO A 466 20.04 47.58 13.01
C PRO A 466 18.86 46.97 12.21
N ARG A 467 18.00 46.30 12.99
CA ARG A 467 16.67 45.72 12.70
C ARG A 467 15.74 46.61 11.87
N ARG A 468 14.90 46.01 11.00
CA ARG A 468 13.41 45.95 11.12
C ARG A 468 12.70 45.37 9.86
N ARG A 469 11.72 44.49 10.16
CA ARG A 469 10.35 44.34 9.61
C ARG A 469 10.08 43.80 8.18
N LEU A 470 9.40 42.65 8.17
CA LEU A 470 8.13 42.27 7.50
C LEU A 470 7.86 42.66 6.04
N ARG A 471 7.52 41.63 5.24
CA ARG A 471 6.46 41.51 4.19
C ARG A 471 6.47 40.02 3.76
N VAL A 472 5.50 39.17 4.12
CA VAL A 472 4.18 38.91 3.49
C VAL A 472 4.07 39.36 2.02
N CYS A 473 3.95 38.38 1.13
CA CYS A 473 3.32 38.42 -0.21
C CYS A 473 2.77 36.99 -0.45
N THR A 474 1.45 36.82 -0.32
CA THR A 474 0.43 36.75 -1.41
C THR A 474 0.52 35.48 -2.22
#